data_AF-A0A8E2JWG9-F1
#
_entry.id   AF-A0A8E2JWG9-F1
#
_cell.length_a   1.000
_cell.length_b   1.000
_cell.length_c   1.000
_cell.angle_alpha   90.00
_cell.angle_beta   90.00
_cell.angle_gamma   90.00
#
_symmetry.space_group_name_H-M   'P 1'
#
loop_
_entity.id
_entity.type
_entity.pdbx_description
1 polymer ?
#
loop_
_entity_poly.entity_id
_entity_poly.type
_entity_poly.pdbx_seq_one_letter_code
_entity_poly.pdbx_strand_id
1 'polypeptide(L)'
;YSPLNQSRKEIRLLTLIPGAYGTPLHGKLDTVCLDDDPEYEAISYVWGEPKSYEIVTISGRDFLLSKSLFYALQRLRKPDIGRTIWVDAICINQHDDETEKTTKLRS
;
A
#
# COMPACT_ATOMS: atom_id res chain seq x y z
N TYR A 1 6.99 -10.16 18.13
CA TYR A 1 6.99 -10.09 16.67
C TYR A 1 6.95 -11.51 16.15
N SER A 2 5.90 -11.88 15.41
CA SER A 2 5.69 -13.24 14.91
C SER A 2 6.05 -13.27 13.42
N PRO A 3 6.85 -14.26 12.96
CA PRO A 3 7.25 -14.36 11.56
C PRO A 3 6.05 -14.66 10.65
N LEU A 4 6.05 -14.08 9.46
CA LEU A 4 5.04 -14.30 8.41
C LEU A 4 5.08 -15.79 7.99
N ASN A 5 3.95 -16.47 8.13
CA ASN A 5 3.87 -17.89 7.85
C ASN A 5 3.73 -18.09 6.34
N GLN A 6 4.77 -18.62 5.67
CA GLN A 6 4.80 -18.84 4.21
C GLN A 6 3.66 -19.74 3.67
N SER A 7 2.88 -20.38 4.55
CA SER A 7 1.66 -21.13 4.16
C SER A 7 0.40 -20.26 4.07
N ARG A 8 0.40 -19.04 4.61
CA ARG A 8 -0.73 -18.12 4.54
C ARG A 8 -0.49 -17.11 3.43
N LYS A 9 -1.45 -16.99 2.52
CA LYS A 9 -1.41 -16.02 1.42
C LYS A 9 -1.69 -14.62 1.96
N GLU A 10 -0.82 -14.11 2.83
CA GLU A 10 -1.01 -12.82 3.48
C GLU A 10 -0.62 -11.67 2.56
N ILE A 11 -1.49 -10.66 2.47
CA ILE A 11 -1.25 -9.43 1.73
C ILE A 11 -1.46 -8.24 2.65
N ARG A 12 -0.77 -7.14 2.35
CA ARG A 12 -1.03 -5.85 3.01
C ARG A 12 -2.05 -5.07 2.20
N LEU A 13 -3.03 -4.49 2.86
CA LEU A 13 -4.03 -3.63 2.25
C LEU A 13 -3.96 -2.24 2.86
N LEU A 14 -3.99 -1.23 1.99
CA LEU A 14 -4.07 0.16 2.38
C LEU A 14 -5.53 0.60 2.41
N THR A 15 -6.05 0.91 3.59
CA THR A 15 -7.34 1.55 3.76
C THR A 15 -7.15 3.06 3.80
N LEU A 16 -7.58 3.75 2.75
CA LEU A 16 -7.63 5.21 2.70
C LEU A 16 -8.77 5.71 3.60
N ILE A 17 -8.45 6.57 4.56
CA ILE A 17 -9.43 7.20 5.43
C ILE A 17 -10.15 8.29 4.62
N PRO A 18 -11.49 8.41 4.72
CA PRO A 18 -12.24 9.44 4.02
C PRO A 18 -11.78 10.83 4.43
N GLY A 19 -11.77 11.75 3.46
CA GLY A 19 -11.34 13.12 3.70
C GLY A 19 -11.41 13.98 2.44
N ALA A 20 -11.54 15.29 2.64
CA ALA A 20 -11.65 16.25 1.54
C ALA A 20 -10.35 16.30 0.72
N TYR A 21 -10.47 16.50 -0.60
CA TYR A 21 -9.32 16.67 -1.49
C TYR A 21 -8.40 17.80 -0.99
N GLY A 22 -7.08 17.59 -1.05
CA GLY A 22 -6.08 18.56 -0.55
C GLY A 22 -5.78 18.47 0.96
N THR A 23 -6.55 17.71 1.74
CA THR A 23 -6.17 17.39 3.13
C THR A 23 -5.10 16.30 3.17
N PRO A 24 -4.24 16.26 4.21
CA PRO A 24 -3.26 15.20 4.39
C PRO A 24 -3.87 13.82 4.18
N LEU A 25 -3.17 12.98 3.44
CA LEU A 25 -3.64 11.64 3.14
C LEU A 25 -3.36 10.75 4.35
N HIS A 26 -4.43 10.29 4.98
CA HIS A 26 -4.33 9.32 6.07
C HIS A 26 -4.78 7.97 5.56
N GLY A 27 -4.02 6.95 5.94
CA GLY A 27 -4.35 5.57 5.62
C GLY A 27 -4.00 4.64 6.75
N LYS A 28 -4.65 3.49 6.76
CA LYS A 28 -4.33 2.37 7.62
C LYS A 28 -3.76 1.23 6.76
N LEU A 29 -2.66 0.63 7.20
CA LEU A 29 -2.06 -0.51 6.55
C LEU A 29 -2.34 -1.73 7.42
N ASP A 30 -3.14 -2.65 6.90
CA ASP A 30 -3.52 -3.87 7.59
C ASP A 30 -3.00 -5.08 6.81
N THR A 31 -2.45 -6.06 7.52
CA THR A 31 -2.10 -7.36 6.94
C THR A 31 -3.31 -8.28 7.05
N VAL A 32 -3.79 -8.79 5.94
CA VAL A 32 -4.93 -9.71 5.85
C VAL A 32 -4.53 -11.01 5.17
N CYS A 33 -5.24 -12.09 5.43
CA CYS A 33 -5.05 -13.34 4.69
C CYS A 33 -5.95 -13.33 3.45
N LEU A 34 -5.42 -13.72 2.28
CA LEU A 34 -6.23 -13.92 1.09
C LEU A 34 -7.25 -15.06 1.26
N ASP A 35 -7.01 -16.00 2.19
CA ASP A 35 -7.95 -17.06 2.51
C ASP A 35 -9.21 -16.54 3.24
N ASP A 36 -9.17 -15.32 3.81
CA ASP A 36 -10.32 -14.67 4.44
C ASP A 36 -11.22 -13.92 3.44
N ASP A 37 -10.95 -14.04 2.12
CA ASP A 37 -11.65 -13.34 1.03
C ASP A 37 -11.85 -11.83 1.29
N PRO A 38 -10.75 -11.08 1.53
CA PRO A 38 -10.87 -9.66 1.85
C PRO A 38 -11.37 -8.86 0.63
N GLU A 39 -12.27 -7.90 0.85
CA GLU A 39 -12.66 -6.95 -0.18
C GLU A 39 -11.58 -5.87 -0.37
N TYR A 40 -10.93 -5.86 -1.54
CA TYR A 40 -9.97 -4.82 -1.90
C TYR A 40 -9.94 -4.53 -3.40
N GLU A 41 -9.57 -3.30 -3.75
CA GLU A 41 -9.33 -2.90 -5.14
C GLU A 41 -7.82 -2.95 -5.43
N ALA A 42 -7.40 -3.86 -6.31
CA ALA A 42 -6.00 -3.93 -6.73
C ALA A 42 -5.72 -2.88 -7.80
N ILE A 43 -4.73 -2.02 -7.56
CA ILE A 43 -4.38 -0.93 -8.49
C ILE A 43 -2.97 -1.17 -9.00
N SER A 44 -2.86 -1.63 -10.24
CA SER A 44 -1.59 -1.72 -10.96
C SER A 44 -1.23 -0.34 -11.53
N TYR A 45 -0.52 0.48 -10.76
CA TYR A 45 -0.08 1.78 -11.24
C TYR A 45 1.22 1.62 -12.04
N VAL A 46 1.25 2.12 -13.29
CA VAL A 46 2.48 2.09 -14.09
C VAL A 46 3.47 3.09 -13.50
N TRP A 47 4.57 2.56 -12.99
CA TRP A 47 5.71 3.31 -12.50
C TRP A 47 6.38 4.08 -13.65
N GLY A 48 5.90 5.30 -13.91
CA GLY A 48 6.72 6.29 -14.60
C GLY A 48 7.88 6.72 -13.69
N GLU A 49 8.97 7.22 -14.27
CA GLU A 49 10.10 7.74 -13.50
C GLU A 49 9.62 8.86 -12.56
N PRO A 50 9.69 8.67 -11.23
CA PRO A 50 9.20 9.67 -10.30
C PRO A 50 10.15 10.86 -10.30
N LYS A 51 9.67 12.01 -10.78
CA LYS A 51 10.43 13.27 -10.73
C LYS A 51 10.47 13.89 -9.33
N SER A 52 9.59 13.45 -8.43
CA SER A 52 9.49 13.96 -7.06
C SER A 52 8.70 13.00 -6.18
N TYR A 53 9.00 13.04 -4.89
CA TYR A 53 8.37 12.22 -3.86
C TYR A 53 7.68 13.11 -2.82
N GLU A 54 6.64 12.57 -2.20
CA GLU A 54 5.91 13.16 -1.08
C GLU A 54 5.94 12.17 0.08
N ILE A 55 6.09 12.70 1.30
CA ILE A 55 6.00 11.90 2.52
C ILE A 55 4.55 11.88 2.95
N VAL A 56 4.03 10.67 3.21
CA VAL A 56 2.68 10.47 3.75
C VAL A 56 2.75 9.61 4.99
N THR A 57 1.98 9.98 6.01
CA THR A 57 1.92 9.19 7.24
C THR A 57 0.75 8.20 7.16
N ILE A 58 1.06 6.91 7.09
CA ILE A 58 0.10 5.79 7.05
C ILE A 58 0.32 4.95 8.31
N SER A 59 -0.72 4.75 9.12
CA SER A 59 -0.64 4.03 10.41
C SER A 59 0.48 4.54 11.34
N GLY A 60 0.74 5.85 11.33
CA GLY A 60 1.80 6.45 12.16
C GLY A 60 3.23 6.20 11.68
N ARG A 61 3.41 5.69 10.45
CA ARG A 61 4.71 5.56 9.78
C ARG A 61 4.74 6.42 8.53
N ASP A 62 5.89 7.01 8.27
CA ASP A 62 6.11 7.84 7.10
C ASP A 62 6.52 6.98 5.90
N PHE A 63 5.78 7.11 4.81
CA PHE A 63 6.02 6.44 3.54
C PHE A 63 6.38 7.48 2.49
N LEU A 64 7.42 7.18 1.73
CA LEU A 64 7.88 8.00 0.63
C LEU A 64 7.19 7.54 -0.66
N LEU A 65 6.18 8.29 -1.11
CA LEU A 65 5.43 7.96 -2.32
C LEU A 65 5.83 8.88 -3.46
N SER A 66 5.78 8.39 -4.70
CA SER A 66 5.89 9.27 -5.85
C SER A 66 4.72 10.26 -5.89
N LYS A 67 4.94 11.50 -6.35
CA LYS A 67 3.83 12.47 -6.49
C LYS A 67 2.68 11.92 -7.32
N SER A 68 3.00 11.19 -8.38
CA SER A 68 2.02 10.56 -9.25
C SER A 68 1.12 9.57 -8.50
N LEU A 69 1.72 8.73 -7.64
CA LEU A 69 0.98 7.83 -6.76
C LEU A 69 0.18 8.62 -5.72
N PHE A 70 0.76 9.63 -5.09
CA PHE A 70 0.06 10.46 -4.12
C PHE A 70 -1.20 11.12 -4.71
N TYR A 71 -1.12 11.68 -5.92
CA TYR A 71 -2.28 12.23 -6.62
C TYR A 71 -3.29 11.14 -7.02
N ALA A 72 -2.81 9.96 -7.44
CA ALA A 72 -3.69 8.84 -7.72
C ALA A 72 -4.47 8.42 -6.47
N LEU A 73 -3.79 8.28 -5.32
CA LEU A 73 -4.42 7.96 -4.03
C LEU A 73 -5.41 9.04 -3.59
N GLN A 74 -5.07 10.32 -3.75
CA GLN A 74 -6.01 11.42 -3.47
C GLN A 74 -7.25 11.38 -4.36
N ARG A 75 -7.10 11.00 -5.64
CA ARG A 75 -8.21 10.87 -6.58
C ARG A 75 -9.09 9.66 -6.29
N LEU A 76 -8.50 8.58 -5.77
CA LEU A 76 -9.20 7.38 -5.34
C LEU A 76 -9.89 7.56 -3.98
N ARG A 77 -9.33 8.41 -3.11
CA ARG A 77 -9.94 8.76 -1.83
C ARG A 77 -11.30 9.40 -2.07
N LYS A 78 -12.32 8.81 -1.45
CA LYS A 78 -13.66 9.38 -1.42
C LYS A 78 -13.81 10.26 -0.17
N PRO A 79 -14.60 11.35 -0.25
CA PRO A 79 -14.80 12.25 0.88
C PRO A 79 -15.57 11.59 2.03
N ASP A 80 -16.48 10.66 1.74
CA ASP A 80 -17.44 10.12 2.73
C ASP A 80 -17.22 8.65 3.10
N ILE A 81 -16.45 7.90 2.32
CA ILE A 81 -16.25 6.46 2.53
C ILE A 81 -14.78 6.07 2.47
N GLY A 82 -14.36 5.23 3.43
CA GLY A 82 -13.04 4.63 3.44
C GLY A 82 -12.90 3.62 2.30
N ARG A 83 -11.72 3.56 1.69
CA ARG A 83 -11.47 2.69 0.54
C ARG A 83 -10.25 1.82 0.76
N THR A 84 -10.46 0.51 0.73
CA THR A 84 -9.39 -0.48 0.85
C THR A 84 -8.84 -0.82 -0.53
N ILE A 85 -7.55 -0.57 -0.72
CA ILE A 85 -6.85 -0.82 -1.97
C ILE A 85 -5.54 -1.58 -1.72
N TRP A 86 -5.15 -2.37 -2.72
CA TRP A 86 -3.83 -2.96 -2.77
C TRP A 86 -2.99 -2.19 -3.80
N VAL A 87 -1.88 -1.62 -3.35
CA VAL A 87 -0.93 -0.92 -4.23
C VAL A 87 0.48 -1.41 -3.96
N ASP A 88 1.16 -1.88 -5.00
CA ASP A 88 2.45 -2.54 -4.89
C ASP A 88 3.51 -1.63 -4.24
N ALA A 89 3.45 -0.33 -4.51
CA ALA A 89 4.25 0.72 -3.90
C ALA A 89 4.33 0.72 -2.37
N ILE A 90 3.23 0.37 -1.71
CA ILE A 90 3.03 0.49 -0.26
C ILE A 90 2.95 -0.91 0.35
N CYS A 91 2.34 -1.83 -0.36
CA CYS A 91 2.13 -3.20 0.10
C CYS A 91 3.39 -4.06 -0.04
N ILE A 92 4.28 -3.78 -1.01
CA ILE A 92 5.56 -4.49 -1.20
C ILE A 92 6.72 -3.77 -0.53
N ASN A 93 6.73 -2.42 -0.50
CA ASN A 93 7.84 -1.64 0.03
C ASN A 93 7.84 -1.61 1.57
N GLN A 94 8.00 -2.79 2.15
CA GLN A 94 8.34 -2.96 3.54
C GLN A 94 9.81 -2.60 3.67
N HIS A 95 10.11 -1.61 4.50
CA HIS A 95 11.45 -1.38 5.00
C HIS A 95 11.80 -2.49 6.04
N ASP A 96 11.81 -3.74 5.57
CA ASP A 96 12.49 -4.91 6.12
C ASP A 96 13.63 -5.14 5.10
N ASP A 97 14.94 -5.05 5.37
CA ASP A 97 15.70 -5.31 6.59
C ASP A 97 15.13 -6.45 7.45
N GLU A 98 14.70 -7.52 6.81
CA GLU A 98 15.19 -8.86 7.10
C GLU A 98 14.70 -9.86 6.03
N THR A 99 15.68 -10.45 5.33
CA THR A 99 15.67 -11.85 4.86
C THR A 99 14.35 -12.44 4.33
N GLU A 100 14.16 -12.47 3.00
CA GLU A 100 14.08 -13.73 2.23
C GLU A 100 13.63 -13.56 0.76
N LYS A 101 14.56 -13.89 -0.14
CA LYS A 101 14.36 -14.66 -1.38
C LYS A 101 13.30 -14.17 -2.38
N THR A 102 13.66 -13.15 -3.14
CA THR A 102 13.30 -13.12 -4.57
C THR A 102 14.13 -14.18 -5.30
N THR A 103 13.68 -15.44 -5.23
CA THR A 103 14.09 -16.47 -6.19
C THR A 103 13.67 -15.97 -7.57
N LYS A 104 14.62 -15.39 -8.31
CA LYS A 104 14.47 -15.16 -9.75
C LYS A 104 14.40 -16.54 -10.40
N LEU A 105 13.20 -17.07 -10.59
CA LEU A 105 12.99 -18.13 -11.56
C LEU A 105 13.05 -17.47 -12.94
N ARG A 106 14.23 -17.47 -13.54
CA ARG A 106 14.41 -17.19 -14.96
C ARG A 106 15.01 -18.45 -15.56
N SER A 107 14.13 -19.20 -16.22
CA SER A 107 14.42 -20.35 -17.10
C SER A 107 15.45 -19.99 -18.17
#